data_AF-A0A1F2XP93-F1
#
_entry.id   AF-A0A1F2XP93-F1
#
_cell.length_a   1.000
_cell.length_b   1.000
_cell.length_c   1.000
_cell.angle_alpha   90.00
_cell.angle_beta   90.00
_cell.angle_gamma   90.00
#
_symmetry.space_group_name_H-M   'P 1'
#
loop_
_entity.id
_entity.type
_entity.pdbx_description
1 polymer ?
#
loop_
_entity_poly.entity_id
_entity_poly.type
_entity_poly.pdbx_seq_one_letter_code
_entity_poly.pdbx_strand_id
1 'polypeptide(L)'
;MMISDGAPVDDSTLSVNSGSYLERHLRQVIEEIETRSSVELLAIGIGHDVTRYYRRAVTVTDAEELAGVMTEKLAELFDEDLAWRQLHRTVPSAARAKRRKLH
;
A
#
# COMPACT_ATOMS: atom_id res chain seq x y z
N MET A 1 3.58 -4.54 -1.96
CA MET A 1 2.55 -4.94 -2.94
C MET A 1 1.97 -6.28 -2.51
N MET A 2 0.64 -6.45 -2.59
CA MET A 2 -0.12 -7.66 -2.26
C MET A 2 -0.87 -8.11 -3.52
N ILE A 3 -0.93 -9.41 -3.79
CA ILE A 3 -1.61 -9.97 -4.97
C ILE A 3 -2.51 -11.10 -4.46
N SER A 4 -3.79 -11.10 -4.84
CA SER A 4 -4.74 -12.12 -4.40
C SER A 4 -5.81 -12.36 -5.44
N ASP A 5 -6.22 -13.62 -5.55
CA ASP A 5 -7.28 -14.14 -6.41
C ASP A 5 -8.56 -14.48 -5.62
N GLY A 6 -8.76 -13.93 -4.41
CA GLY A 6 -9.88 -14.32 -3.57
C GLY A 6 -10.13 -13.46 -2.33
N ALA A 7 -11.02 -13.94 -1.48
CA ALA A 7 -11.37 -13.34 -0.19
C ALA A 7 -10.69 -14.11 0.97
N PRO A 8 -10.54 -13.53 2.17
CA PRO A 8 -9.92 -14.23 3.29
C PRO A 8 -10.85 -15.34 3.81
N VAL A 9 -10.48 -16.61 3.57
CA VAL A 9 -11.28 -17.79 3.93
C VAL A 9 -10.37 -18.88 4.51
N ASP A 10 -10.79 -19.46 5.64
CA ASP A 10 -10.20 -20.65 6.25
C ASP A 10 -11.28 -21.39 7.07
N ASP A 11 -11.59 -22.62 6.68
CA ASP A 11 -12.72 -23.39 7.24
C ASP A 11 -12.55 -23.66 8.74
N SER A 12 -11.32 -23.98 9.16
CA SER A 12 -11.03 -24.25 10.57
C SER A 12 -11.27 -23.02 11.42
N THR A 13 -10.81 -21.85 10.97
CA THR A 13 -11.08 -20.57 11.64
C THR A 13 -12.57 -20.25 11.67
N LEU A 14 -13.28 -20.42 10.56
CA LEU A 14 -14.71 -20.10 10.48
C LEU A 14 -15.61 -21.07 11.25
N SER A 15 -15.16 -22.31 11.50
CA SER A 15 -15.94 -23.31 12.24
C SER A 15 -16.18 -22.96 13.71
N VAL A 16 -15.28 -22.18 14.32
CA VAL A 16 -15.31 -21.84 15.76
C VAL A 16 -15.38 -20.33 16.02
N ASN A 17 -15.39 -19.50 14.98
CA ASN A 17 -15.46 -18.04 15.10
C ASN A 17 -16.67 -17.47 14.36
N SER A 18 -16.98 -16.19 14.60
CA SER A 18 -17.98 -15.48 13.79
C SER A 18 -17.59 -15.48 12.31
N GLY A 19 -18.57 -15.58 11.41
CA GLY A 19 -18.32 -15.59 9.95
C GLY A 19 -17.54 -14.39 9.40
N SER A 20 -17.55 -13.26 10.10
CA SER A 20 -16.81 -12.05 9.74
C SER A 20 -15.42 -11.93 10.39
N TYR A 21 -14.93 -12.97 11.08
CA TYR A 21 -13.70 -12.89 11.86
C TYR A 21 -12.49 -12.53 10.99
N LEU A 22 -12.29 -13.28 9.90
CA LEU A 22 -11.17 -13.09 8.98
C LEU A 22 -11.26 -11.76 8.24
N GLU A 23 -12.45 -11.33 7.84
CA GLU A 23 -12.64 -10.01 7.22
C GLU A 23 -12.26 -8.89 8.19
N ARG A 24 -12.76 -8.94 9.43
CA ARG A 24 -12.46 -7.93 10.44
C ARG A 24 -10.96 -7.90 10.75
N HIS A 25 -10.34 -9.06 10.86
CA HIS A 25 -8.91 -9.17 11.08
C HIS A 25 -8.11 -8.58 9.92
N LEU A 26 -8.48 -8.89 8.67
CA LEU A 26 -7.85 -8.31 7.49
C LEU A 26 -7.93 -6.78 7.48
N ARG A 27 -9.11 -6.21 7.78
CA ARG A 27 -9.30 -4.75 7.88
C ARG A 27 -8.39 -4.13 8.93
N GLN A 28 -8.29 -4.75 10.11
CA GLN A 28 -7.43 -4.28 11.19
C GLN A 28 -5.95 -4.28 10.80
N VAL A 29 -5.48 -5.36 10.15
CA VAL A 29 -4.07 -5.47 9.71
C VAL A 29 -3.75 -4.43 8.63
N ILE A 30 -4.65 -4.23 7.66
CA ILE A 30 -4.47 -3.21 6.63
C ILE A 30 -4.42 -1.82 7.25
N GLU A 31 -5.35 -1.50 8.16
CA GLU A 31 -5.37 -0.21 8.85
C GLU A 31 -4.09 0.03 9.64
N GLU A 32 -3.60 -0.98 10.37
CA GLU A 32 -2.34 -0.89 11.10
C GLU A 32 -1.16 -0.62 10.17
N ILE A 33 -1.07 -1.31 9.02
CA ILE A 33 -0.01 -1.07 8.04
C ILE A 33 -0.14 0.36 7.47
N GLU A 34 -1.32 0.76 7.02
CA GLU A 34 -1.52 2.07 6.36
C GLU A 34 -1.32 3.26 7.30
N THR A 35 -1.57 3.11 8.60
CA THR A 35 -1.58 4.24 9.55
C THR A 35 -0.40 4.26 10.52
N ARG A 36 0.25 3.11 10.74
CA ARG A 36 1.29 2.96 11.78
C ARG A 36 2.62 2.43 11.25
N SER A 37 2.71 2.15 9.95
CA SER A 37 3.93 1.70 9.29
C SER A 37 4.41 2.72 8.27
N SER A 38 5.71 2.71 7.97
CA SER A 38 6.27 3.39 6.79
C SER A 38 6.10 2.57 5.51
N VAL A 39 5.44 1.42 5.59
CA VAL A 39 5.22 0.52 4.46
C VAL A 39 4.06 1.05 3.62
N GLU A 40 4.33 1.23 2.34
CA GLU A 40 3.29 1.50 1.35
C GLU A 40 2.62 0.21 0.90
N LEU A 41 1.29 0.20 0.97
CA LEU A 41 0.48 -0.95 0.64
C LEU A 41 -0.31 -0.68 -0.64
N LEU A 42 -0.12 -1.55 -1.64
CA LEU A 42 -0.85 -1.59 -2.90
C LEU A 42 -1.32 -3.03 -3.10
N ALA A 43 -2.59 -3.23 -3.44
CA ALA A 43 -3.15 -4.55 -3.74
C ALA A 43 -3.52 -4.72 -5.22
N ILE A 44 -3.33 -5.93 -5.73
CA ILE A 44 -3.81 -6.38 -7.04
C ILE A 44 -4.74 -7.56 -6.83
N GLY A 45 -6.02 -7.40 -7.17
CA GLY A 45 -7.03 -8.45 -7.14
C GLY A 45 -7.16 -9.13 -8.50
N ILE A 46 -7.11 -10.46 -8.57
CA ILE A 46 -7.30 -11.22 -9.81
C ILE A 46 -8.71 -11.80 -9.82
N GLY A 47 -9.55 -11.35 -10.75
CA GLY A 47 -10.95 -11.76 -10.83
C GLY A 47 -11.80 -11.36 -9.60
N HIS A 48 -11.23 -10.61 -8.66
CA HIS A 48 -11.85 -10.25 -7.39
C HIS A 48 -11.61 -8.78 -7.06
N ASP A 49 -12.68 -8.12 -6.60
CA ASP A 49 -12.60 -6.74 -6.12
C ASP A 49 -11.98 -6.68 -4.72
N VAL A 50 -10.78 -6.08 -4.67
CA VAL A 50 -10.01 -5.85 -3.44
C VAL A 50 -10.08 -4.39 -2.96
N THR A 51 -10.73 -3.50 -3.71
CA THR A 51 -10.85 -2.07 -3.38
C THR A 51 -11.67 -1.82 -2.10
N ARG A 52 -12.51 -2.79 -1.71
CA ARG A 52 -13.26 -2.82 -0.44
C ARG A 52 -12.37 -2.90 0.81
N TYR A 53 -11.10 -3.28 0.67
CA TYR A 53 -10.17 -3.46 1.79
C TYR A 53 -8.96 -2.53 1.70
N TYR A 54 -8.40 -2.33 0.51
CA TYR A 54 -7.15 -1.60 0.32
C TYR A 54 -7.40 -0.23 -0.30
N ARG A 55 -6.78 0.81 0.26
CA ARG A 55 -6.92 2.18 -0.27
C ARG A 55 -6.34 2.33 -1.67
N ARG A 56 -5.19 1.71 -1.92
CA ARG A 56 -4.56 1.64 -3.25
C ARG A 56 -4.74 0.22 -3.77
N ALA A 57 -5.58 0.07 -4.78
CA ALA A 57 -5.90 -1.23 -5.35
C ALA A 57 -6.17 -1.16 -6.86
N VAL A 58 -5.85 -2.25 -7.55
CA VAL A 58 -6.26 -2.53 -8.93
C VAL A 58 -6.87 -3.92 -8.98
N THR A 59 -7.90 -4.12 -9.80
CA THR A 59 -8.41 -5.45 -10.12
C THR A 59 -8.12 -5.73 -11.58
N VAL A 60 -7.51 -6.89 -11.84
CA VAL A 60 -7.31 -7.46 -13.17
C VAL A 60 -8.31 -8.59 -13.38
N THR A 61 -8.64 -8.85 -14.64
CA THR A 61 -9.64 -9.88 -14.95
C THR A 61 -9.07 -11.28 -14.71
N ASP A 62 -7.82 -11.49 -15.13
CA ASP A 62 -7.12 -12.76 -15.04
C ASP A 62 -5.61 -12.56 -14.79
N ALA A 63 -4.88 -13.67 -14.65
CA ALA A 63 -3.46 -13.66 -14.32
C ALA A 63 -2.55 -13.25 -15.49
N GLU A 64 -3.02 -13.26 -16.74
CA GLU A 64 -2.21 -12.88 -17.89
C GLU A 64 -1.94 -11.37 -17.89
N GLU A 65 -2.91 -10.58 -17.41
CA GLU A 65 -2.79 -9.13 -17.24
C GLU A 65 -1.86 -8.73 -16.07
N LEU A 66 -1.62 -9.65 -15.12
CA LEU A 66 -0.89 -9.35 -13.87
C LEU A 66 0.50 -8.77 -14.11
N ALA A 67 1.28 -9.35 -15.02
CA ALA A 67 2.66 -8.93 -15.26
C ALA A 67 2.74 -7.48 -15.78
N GLY A 68 1.81 -7.10 -16.65
CA GLY A 68 1.70 -5.72 -17.16
C GLY A 68 1.37 -4.74 -16.05
N VAL A 69 0.30 -5.02 -15.30
CA VAL A 69 -0.15 -4.15 -14.20
C VAL A 69 0.89 -4.05 -13.08
N MET A 70 1.54 -5.15 -12.71
CA MET A 70 2.63 -5.10 -11.72
C MET A 70 3.76 -4.16 -12.18
N THR A 71 4.16 -4.25 -13.44
CA THR A 71 5.24 -3.42 -13.99
C THR A 71 4.84 -1.95 -14.01
N GLU A 72 3.64 -1.63 -14.46
CA GLU A 72 3.08 -0.28 -14.47
C GLU A 72 3.03 0.31 -13.06
N LYS A 73 2.49 -0.44 -12.09
CA LYS A 73 2.35 0.04 -10.72
C LYS A 73 3.68 0.17 -9.97
N LEU A 74 4.67 -0.66 -10.30
CA LEU A 74 6.03 -0.47 -9.82
C LEU A 74 6.64 0.82 -10.40
N ALA A 75 6.46 1.08 -11.69
CA ALA A 75 6.95 2.31 -12.32
C ALA A 75 6.33 3.56 -11.67
N GLU A 76 5.01 3.57 -11.46
CA GLU A 76 4.30 4.65 -10.76
C GLU A 76 4.88 4.92 -9.36
N LEU A 77 5.17 3.87 -8.59
CA LEU A 77 5.74 4.01 -7.25
C LEU A 77 7.13 4.67 -7.27
N PHE A 78 7.97 4.34 -8.25
CA PHE A 78 9.29 4.97 -8.38
C PHE A 78 9.19 6.43 -8.83
N ASP A 79 8.25 6.75 -9.72
CA ASP A 79 8.04 8.12 -10.17
C ASP A 79 7.49 9.03 -9.05
N GLU A 80 6.58 8.51 -8.22
CA GLU A 80 6.11 9.18 -7.00
C GLU A 80 7.27 9.52 -6.06
N ASP A 81 8.15 8.55 -5.74
CA ASP A 81 9.33 8.79 -4.88
C ASP A 81 10.27 9.85 -5.47
N LEU A 82 10.53 9.79 -6.78
CA LEU A 82 11.36 10.79 -7.46
C LEU A 82 10.75 12.19 -7.39
N ALA A 83 9.45 12.33 -7.60
CA ALA A 83 8.74 13.60 -7.50
C ALA A 83 8.82 14.17 -6.06
N TRP A 84 8.57 13.33 -5.05
CA TRP A 84 8.72 13.72 -3.64
C TRP A 84 10.13 14.21 -3.32
N ARG A 85 11.15 13.47 -3.77
CA ARG A 85 12.56 13.82 -3.53
C ARG A 85 12.98 15.09 -4.26
N GLN A 86 12.45 15.36 -5.45
CA GLN A 86 12.71 16.60 -6.19
C GLN A 86 12.08 17.81 -5.51
N LEU A 87 10.81 17.73 -5.09
CA LEU A 87 10.12 18.78 -4.34
C LEU A 87 10.85 19.15 -3.04
N HIS A 88 11.45 18.16 -2.38
CA HIS A 88 12.11 18.34 -1.08
C HIS A 88 13.60 18.73 -1.23
N ARG A 89 14.16 18.72 -2.44
CA ARG A 89 15.54 19.16 -2.72
C ARG A 89 15.69 20.68 -2.82
N THR A 90 14.61 21.40 -3.05
CA THR A 90 14.60 22.86 -3.27
C THR A 90 14.35 23.68 -2.00
N VAL A 91 14.08 23.05 -0.85
CA VAL A 91 13.96 23.76 0.42
C VAL A 91 15.36 23.99 0.99
N PRO A 92 15.89 25.22 1.05
CA PRO A 92 17.18 25.46 1.66
C PRO A 92 17.04 25.12 3.14
N SER A 93 17.84 24.17 3.62
CA SER A 93 17.91 23.82 5.04
C SER A 93 18.10 25.10 5.88
N ALA A 94 17.04 25.51 6.58
CA ALA A 94 17.05 26.62 7.52
C ALA A 94 18.08 26.41 8.66
N ALA A 95 18.68 25.22 8.76
CA ALA A 95 19.73 24.90 9.73
C ALA A 95 21.08 25.59 9.44
N ARG A 96 21.33 26.16 8.25
CA ARG A 96 22.62 26.81 7.94
C ARG A 96 22.68 28.31 8.27
N ALA A 97 21.56 28.96 8.60
CA ALA A 97 21.51 30.41 8.85
C ALA A 97 21.83 30.84 10.30
N LYS A 98 21.86 29.92 11.27
CA LYS A 98 22.10 30.25 12.69
C LYS A 98 23.57 30.27 13.13
N ARG A 99 24.53 30.05 12.22
CA ARG A 99 25.97 29.98 12.56
C ARG A 99 26.78 31.26 12.26
N ARG A 100 26.13 32.38 11.92
CA ARG A 100 26.82 33.63 11.50
C ARG A 100 26.39 34.90 12.25
N LYS A 101 25.96 34.78 13.51
CA LYS A 101 25.81 35.92 14.44
C LYS A 101 26.31 35.54 15.83
N LEU A 102 27.62 35.50 15.96
CA LEU A 102 28.37 35.55 17.21
C LEU A 102 29.75 36.01 16.78
N HIS A 103 29.96 37.33 16.75
CA HIS A 103 31.22 38.06 16.84
C HIS A 103 30.88 39.55 16.80
#